data_AF-I0H4F0-F1
#
_entry.id   AF-I0H4F0-F1
#
_cell.length_a   1.000
_cell.length_b   1.000
_cell.length_c   1.000
_cell.angle_alpha   90.00
_cell.angle_beta   90.00
_cell.angle_gamma   90.00
#
_symmetry.space_group_name_H-M   'P 1'
#
loop_
_entity.id
_entity.type
_entity.pdbx_description
1 polymer ?
#
loop_
_entity_poly.entity_id
_entity_poly.type
_entity_poly.pdbx_seq_one_letter_code
_entity_poly.pdbx_strand_id
1 'polypeptide(L)'
;MRFAPGGSGDSTLAAYDAFSVTSCDDVTATAEGLDEPGRTLYASAGAACSAAFRDRPDLWAQAEDGLRRLESADPADFECFDDDARAMLAALVRIHHQSPGTRIVTAPEDSTAPTTCPRITAVEPDHGSLAGGETVVVTGVNLQEAESVDFGVTSVAAVPGPGGTTATVVTPAGDDPGWIDVSVSGYSWASIGAYEYREPSVTAAGSGSPVPEGG
;
A
#
# COMPACT_ATOMS: atom_id res chain seq x y z
N MET A 1 -19.44 7.08 -2.36
CA MET A 1 -19.40 6.77 -0.91
C MET A 1 -17.92 6.73 -0.54
N ARG A 2 -17.49 7.47 0.50
CA ARG A 2 -16.11 7.33 1.00
C ARG A 2 -16.01 5.97 1.67
N PHE A 3 -15.21 5.05 1.14
CA PHE A 3 -14.65 4.03 2.01
C PHE A 3 -13.76 4.77 3.00
N ALA A 4 -14.07 4.62 4.29
CA ALA A 4 -13.29 5.24 5.34
C ALA A 4 -11.84 4.72 5.27
N PRO A 5 -10.82 5.54 5.55
CA PRO A 5 -9.42 5.12 5.65
C PRO A 5 -9.21 4.25 6.92
N GLY A 6 -9.82 3.08 6.91
CA GLY A 6 -9.91 2.16 8.04
C GLY A 6 -10.26 0.74 7.60
N GLY A 7 -9.96 0.39 6.34
CA GLY A 7 -9.88 -1.01 5.95
C GLY A 7 -8.71 -1.67 6.67
N SER A 8 -8.76 -3.00 6.83
CA SER A 8 -7.66 -3.79 7.38
C SER A 8 -6.30 -3.43 6.75
N GLY A 9 -6.30 -3.11 5.45
CA GLY A 9 -5.12 -2.66 4.69
C GLY A 9 -4.41 -1.41 5.21
N ASP A 10 -5.14 -0.38 5.69
CA ASP A 10 -4.49 0.82 6.25
C ASP A 10 -3.78 0.51 7.57
N SER A 11 -4.31 -0.46 8.32
CA SER A 11 -3.77 -0.88 9.61
C SER A 11 -2.59 -1.85 9.45
N THR A 12 -2.63 -2.76 8.47
CA THR A 12 -1.48 -3.63 8.13
C THR A 12 -0.30 -2.80 7.62
N LEU A 13 -0.57 -1.78 6.80
CA LEU A 13 0.45 -0.86 6.30
C LEU A 13 1.13 -0.09 7.44
N ALA A 14 0.35 0.41 8.40
CA ALA A 14 0.89 1.10 9.56
C ALA A 14 1.78 0.18 10.42
N ALA A 15 1.36 -1.09 10.61
CA ALA A 15 2.15 -2.07 11.34
C ALA A 15 3.46 -2.41 10.61
N TYR A 16 3.41 -2.54 9.28
CA TYR A 16 4.57 -2.72 8.42
C TYR A 16 5.54 -1.53 8.52
N ASP A 17 5.04 -0.31 8.34
CA ASP A 17 5.84 0.90 8.37
C ASP A 17 6.55 1.05 9.74
N ALA A 18 5.83 0.81 10.84
CA ALA A 18 6.41 0.76 12.18
C ALA A 18 7.51 -0.30 12.33
N PHE A 19 7.32 -1.49 11.75
CA PHE A 19 8.30 -2.57 11.83
C PHE A 19 9.57 -2.24 11.02
N SER A 20 9.41 -1.67 9.83
CA SER A 20 10.51 -1.28 8.94
C SER A 20 11.46 -0.26 9.58
N VAL A 21 10.95 0.60 10.47
CA VAL A 21 11.73 1.60 11.21
C VAL A 21 12.04 1.17 12.65
N THR A 22 11.82 -0.11 12.99
CA THR A 22 12.07 -0.69 14.33
C THR A 22 11.33 0.00 15.49
N SER A 23 10.14 0.55 15.22
CA SER A 23 9.22 1.03 16.25
C SER A 23 8.43 -0.14 16.88
N CYS A 24 9.12 -0.96 17.67
CA CYS A 24 8.59 -2.25 18.15
C CYS A 24 7.28 -2.13 18.96
N ASP A 25 7.14 -1.06 19.74
CA ASP A 25 5.93 -0.80 20.54
C ASP A 25 4.73 -0.48 19.63
N ASP A 26 4.94 0.32 18.59
CA ASP A 26 3.90 0.68 17.61
C ASP A 26 3.45 -0.52 16.78
N VAL A 27 4.39 -1.41 16.40
CA VAL A 27 4.06 -2.68 15.74
C VAL A 27 3.11 -3.50 16.60
N THR A 28 3.45 -3.65 17.88
CA THR A 28 2.68 -4.47 18.82
C THR A 28 1.30 -3.84 19.08
N ALA A 29 1.24 -2.53 19.28
CA ALA A 29 -0.02 -1.81 19.50
C ALA A 29 -0.94 -1.88 18.27
N THR A 30 -0.38 -1.76 17.07
CA THR A 30 -1.17 -1.86 15.83
C THR A 30 -1.68 -3.27 15.61
N ALA A 31 -0.87 -4.29 15.91
CA ALA A 31 -1.25 -5.70 15.75
C ALA A 31 -2.54 -6.07 16.50
N GLU A 32 -2.80 -5.49 17.68
CA GLU A 32 -4.00 -5.77 18.48
C GLU A 32 -5.31 -5.47 17.73
N GLY A 33 -5.28 -4.52 16.79
CA GLY A 33 -6.43 -4.12 15.98
C GLY A 33 -6.61 -4.90 14.67
N LEU A 34 -5.64 -5.74 14.28
CA LEU A 34 -5.68 -6.48 13.02
C LEU A 34 -6.52 -7.74 13.14
N ASP A 35 -7.02 -8.25 12.01
CA ASP A 35 -7.62 -9.59 11.90
C ASP A 35 -6.55 -10.67 11.71
N GLU A 36 -6.92 -11.95 11.89
CA GLU A 36 -6.01 -13.04 11.51
C GLU A 36 -5.96 -13.21 9.99
N PRO A 37 -4.80 -13.57 9.40
CA PRO A 37 -3.54 -13.91 10.08
C PRO A 37 -2.63 -12.72 10.42
N GLY A 38 -2.98 -11.51 9.99
CA GLY A 38 -2.18 -10.29 10.18
C GLY A 38 -1.85 -10.01 11.66
N ARG A 39 -2.79 -10.21 12.57
CA ARG A 39 -2.56 -10.08 14.02
C ARG A 39 -1.43 -10.99 14.51
N THR A 40 -1.44 -12.27 14.14
CA THR A 40 -0.36 -13.19 14.51
C THR A 40 0.97 -12.75 13.90
N LEU A 41 0.98 -12.33 12.63
CA LEU A 41 2.18 -11.84 11.96
C LEU A 41 2.81 -10.65 12.71
N TYR A 42 2.06 -9.57 12.89
CA TYR A 42 2.62 -8.35 13.48
C TYR A 42 2.85 -8.47 14.99
N ALA A 43 2.08 -9.27 15.72
CA ALA A 43 2.40 -9.56 17.13
C ALA A 43 3.74 -10.31 17.28
N SER A 44 4.04 -11.23 16.36
CA SER A 44 5.33 -11.93 16.34
C SER A 44 6.47 -11.05 15.83
N ALA A 45 6.21 -10.18 14.85
CA ALA A 45 7.17 -9.17 14.39
C ALA A 45 7.55 -8.19 15.52
N GLY A 46 6.56 -7.67 16.26
CA GLY A 46 6.77 -6.79 17.41
C GLY A 46 7.54 -7.48 18.54
N ALA A 47 7.25 -8.77 18.81
CA ALA A 47 8.00 -9.59 19.75
C ALA A 47 9.47 -9.77 19.33
N ALA A 48 9.74 -10.13 18.07
CA ALA A 48 11.09 -10.28 17.53
C ALA A 48 11.85 -8.95 17.55
N CYS A 49 11.20 -7.85 17.16
CA CYS A 49 11.76 -6.50 17.20
C CYS A 49 12.18 -6.13 18.64
N SER A 50 11.29 -6.32 19.60
CA SER A 50 11.56 -6.03 21.02
C SER A 50 12.69 -6.91 21.57
N ALA A 51 12.71 -8.19 21.21
CA ALA A 51 13.75 -9.12 21.61
C ALA A 51 15.12 -8.78 21.00
N ALA A 52 15.15 -8.29 19.76
CA ALA A 52 16.34 -7.90 19.05
C ALA A 52 16.91 -6.55 19.50
N PHE A 53 16.04 -5.56 19.75
CA PHE A 53 16.43 -4.15 19.84
C PHE A 53 16.08 -3.45 21.15
N ARG A 54 15.23 -4.04 22.00
CA ARG A 54 14.69 -3.41 23.23
C ARG A 54 15.00 -4.19 24.52
N ASP A 55 16.03 -5.03 24.50
CA ASP A 55 16.49 -5.83 25.65
C ASP A 55 15.38 -6.73 26.25
N ARG A 56 14.53 -7.31 25.40
CA ARG A 56 13.42 -8.22 25.77
C ARG A 56 13.60 -9.65 25.25
N PRO A 57 14.68 -10.36 25.61
CA PRO A 57 14.98 -11.68 25.05
C PRO A 57 13.93 -12.75 25.37
N ASP A 58 13.08 -12.52 26.38
CA ASP A 58 11.93 -13.36 26.72
C ASP A 58 10.92 -13.50 25.58
N LEU A 59 10.89 -12.54 24.66
CA LEU A 59 9.94 -12.48 23.56
C LEU A 59 10.35 -13.31 22.34
N TRP A 60 11.55 -13.89 22.31
CA TRP A 60 11.96 -14.78 21.20
C TRP A 60 11.05 -16.00 21.07
N ALA A 61 10.61 -16.59 22.19
CA ALA A 61 9.68 -17.71 22.18
C ALA A 61 8.34 -17.35 21.51
N GLN A 62 7.80 -16.15 21.80
CA GLN A 62 6.57 -15.66 21.17
C GLN A 62 6.76 -15.43 19.66
N ALA A 63 7.91 -14.86 19.26
CA ALA A 63 8.22 -14.65 17.85
C ALA A 63 8.31 -15.97 17.07
N GLU A 64 9.03 -16.95 17.61
CA GLU A 64 9.20 -18.27 17.01
C GLU A 64 7.90 -19.07 16.94
N ASP A 65 7.09 -19.03 18.00
CA ASP A 65 5.79 -19.71 18.05
C ASP A 65 4.82 -19.16 17.01
N GLY A 66 4.76 -17.84 16.84
CA GLY A 66 3.90 -17.27 15.81
C GLY A 66 4.44 -17.47 14.39
N LEU A 67 5.76 -17.43 14.17
CA LEU A 67 6.33 -17.77 12.86
C LEU A 67 5.96 -19.20 12.45
N ARG A 68 6.03 -20.16 13.37
CA ARG A 68 5.57 -21.55 13.12
C ARG A 68 4.08 -21.65 12.83
N ARG A 69 3.23 -20.81 13.43
CA ARG A 69 1.79 -20.76 13.12
C ARG A 69 1.55 -20.24 11.70
N LEU A 70 2.30 -19.22 11.28
CA LEU A 70 2.19 -18.62 9.94
C LEU A 70 2.62 -19.57 8.81
N GLU A 71 3.51 -20.54 9.09
CA GLU A 71 3.88 -21.58 8.10
C GLU A 71 2.69 -22.43 7.63
N SER A 72 1.60 -22.47 8.42
CA SER A 72 0.37 -23.20 8.08
C SER A 72 -0.75 -22.35 7.49
N ALA A 73 -0.55 -21.03 7.39
CA ALA A 73 -1.53 -20.11 6.81
C ALA A 73 -1.51 -20.16 5.28
N ASP A 74 -2.65 -19.84 4.65
CA ASP A 74 -2.74 -19.78 3.18
C ASP A 74 -1.95 -18.56 2.69
N PRO A 75 -1.04 -18.69 1.71
CA PRO A 75 -0.37 -17.54 1.11
C PRO A 75 -1.33 -16.47 0.56
N ALA A 76 -2.55 -16.85 0.15
CA ALA A 76 -3.55 -15.91 -0.35
C ALA A 76 -4.16 -15.03 0.76
N ASP A 77 -3.98 -15.39 2.04
CA ASP A 77 -4.43 -14.58 3.18
C ASP A 77 -3.44 -13.46 3.53
N PHE A 78 -2.27 -13.44 2.90
CA PHE A 78 -1.26 -12.42 3.10
C PHE A 78 -1.24 -11.46 1.94
N GLU A 79 -1.08 -10.21 2.32
CA GLU A 79 -0.89 -9.15 1.37
C GLU A 79 0.61 -8.88 1.14
N CYS A 80 0.98 -8.06 0.14
CA CYS A 80 2.39 -7.90 -0.23
C CYS A 80 3.28 -7.45 0.95
N PHE A 81 2.86 -6.42 1.70
CA PHE A 81 3.65 -5.96 2.85
C PHE A 81 3.68 -6.98 4.00
N ASP A 82 2.69 -7.88 4.08
CA ASP A 82 2.70 -8.97 5.05
C ASP A 82 3.77 -10.01 4.70
N ASP A 83 3.95 -10.30 3.40
CA ASP A 83 5.03 -11.16 2.94
C ASP A 83 6.42 -10.59 3.25
N ASP A 84 6.60 -9.28 3.04
CA ASP A 84 7.84 -8.58 3.41
C ASP A 84 8.05 -8.59 4.94
N ALA A 85 7.00 -8.31 5.73
CA ALA A 85 7.06 -8.39 7.19
C ALA A 85 7.42 -9.81 7.68
N ARG A 86 6.85 -10.84 7.06
CA ARG A 86 7.13 -12.24 7.39
C ARG A 86 8.58 -12.61 7.04
N ALA A 87 9.10 -12.11 5.92
CA ALA A 87 10.49 -12.28 5.54
C ALA A 87 11.44 -11.60 6.54
N MET A 88 11.13 -10.38 6.99
CA MET A 88 11.88 -9.66 8.02
C MET A 88 11.85 -10.38 9.37
N LEU A 89 10.67 -10.85 9.81
CA LEU A 89 10.52 -11.67 11.02
C LEU A 89 11.38 -12.94 10.93
N ALA A 90 11.28 -13.68 9.83
CA ALA A 90 12.08 -14.88 9.61
C ALA A 90 13.59 -14.58 9.61
N ALA A 91 14.02 -13.43 9.07
CA ALA A 91 15.41 -13.02 9.12
C ALA A 91 15.90 -12.77 10.55
N LEU A 92 15.12 -12.07 11.38
CA LEU A 92 15.43 -11.84 12.80
C LEU A 92 15.56 -13.15 13.57
N VAL A 93 14.61 -14.07 13.41
CA VAL A 93 14.65 -15.40 14.06
C VAL A 93 15.87 -16.21 13.61
N ARG A 94 16.20 -16.21 12.31
CA ARG A 94 17.41 -16.89 11.80
C ARG A 94 18.68 -16.32 12.42
N ILE A 95 18.81 -14.99 12.52
CA ILE A 95 19.98 -14.34 13.14
C ILE A 95 20.08 -14.73 14.61
N HIS A 96 18.94 -14.71 15.33
CA HIS A 96 18.88 -15.15 16.72
C HIS A 96 19.41 -16.58 16.91
N HIS A 97 18.95 -17.54 16.10
CA HIS A 97 19.41 -18.93 16.16
C HIS A 97 20.90 -19.09 15.83
N GLN A 98 21.41 -18.32 14.87
CA GLN A 98 22.82 -18.41 14.47
C GLN A 98 23.76 -17.81 15.51
N SER A 99 23.32 -16.78 16.24
CA SER A 99 24.17 -16.09 17.21
C SER A 99 23.37 -15.67 18.46
N PRO A 100 22.99 -16.63 19.33
CA PRO A 100 22.19 -16.35 20.51
C PRO A 100 22.88 -15.34 21.44
N GLY A 101 22.16 -14.29 21.83
CA GLY A 101 22.67 -13.25 22.74
C GLY A 101 23.52 -12.16 22.08
N THR A 102 23.68 -12.17 20.76
CA THR A 102 24.30 -11.05 20.04
C THR A 102 23.31 -9.89 19.96
N ARG A 103 23.77 -8.68 20.28
CA ARG A 103 22.98 -7.47 20.04
C ARG A 103 22.87 -7.24 18.54
N ILE A 104 21.64 -7.31 18.02
CA ILE A 104 21.35 -6.95 16.63
C ILE A 104 21.39 -5.43 16.54
N VAL A 105 22.09 -4.90 15.54
CA VAL A 105 22.09 -3.47 15.21
C VAL A 105 21.35 -3.28 13.90
N THR A 106 20.63 -2.17 13.77
CA THR A 106 20.03 -1.81 12.49
C THR A 106 21.14 -1.59 11.46
N ALA A 107 20.86 -1.97 10.21
CA ALA A 107 21.73 -1.62 9.10
C ALA A 107 21.79 -0.08 8.97
N PRO A 108 22.86 0.49 8.40
CA PRO A 108 22.92 1.94 8.15
C PRO A 108 21.70 2.40 7.32
N GLU A 109 21.29 3.66 7.44
CA GLU A 109 20.03 4.20 6.87
C GLU A 109 19.89 3.95 5.34
N ASP A 110 21.01 3.81 4.61
CA ASP A 110 21.05 3.44 3.18
C ASP A 110 20.81 1.94 2.91
N SER A 111 20.62 1.13 3.95
CA SER A 111 20.35 -0.31 3.91
C SER A 111 18.94 -0.60 4.41
N THR A 112 17.96 0.11 3.84
CA THR A 112 16.58 -0.34 3.92
C THR A 112 16.50 -1.67 3.17
N ALA A 113 16.04 -2.75 3.81
CA ALA A 113 15.70 -3.96 3.08
C ALA A 113 14.67 -3.55 2.01
N PRO A 114 14.95 -3.72 0.71
CA PRO A 114 14.05 -3.21 -0.31
C PRO A 114 12.76 -4.01 -0.21
N THR A 115 11.70 -3.35 0.29
CA THR A 115 10.35 -3.84 0.01
C THR A 115 10.19 -3.86 -1.49
N THR A 116 9.66 -4.95 -2.04
CA THR A 116 9.31 -5.02 -3.46
C THR A 116 7.88 -4.56 -3.71
N CYS A 117 7.13 -4.27 -2.65
CA CYS A 117 5.74 -3.88 -2.77
C CYS A 117 5.63 -2.49 -3.42
N PRO A 118 4.86 -2.37 -4.52
CA PRO A 118 4.59 -1.08 -5.14
C PRO A 118 3.80 -0.20 -4.18
N ARG A 119 4.06 1.11 -4.20
CA ARG A 119 3.27 2.06 -3.41
C ARG A 119 3.04 3.33 -4.23
N ILE A 120 1.78 3.75 -4.35
CA ILE A 120 1.42 5.00 -5.01
C ILE A 120 1.44 6.15 -3.99
N THR A 121 2.03 7.27 -4.36
CA THR A 121 2.10 8.50 -3.54
C THR A 121 1.38 9.68 -4.17
N ALA A 122 1.19 9.68 -5.49
CA ALA A 122 0.43 10.70 -6.19
C ALA A 122 -0.12 10.19 -7.53
N VAL A 123 -1.21 10.80 -8.00
CA VAL A 123 -1.84 10.58 -9.31
C VAL A 123 -2.07 11.97 -9.92
N GLU A 124 -1.49 12.25 -11.09
CA GLU A 124 -1.57 13.58 -11.72
C GLU A 124 -1.84 13.50 -13.23
N PRO A 125 -2.89 14.15 -13.76
CA PRO A 125 -3.96 14.80 -13.01
C PRO A 125 -4.78 13.81 -12.18
N ASP A 126 -5.30 14.26 -11.04
CA ASP A 126 -6.15 13.47 -10.13
C ASP A 126 -7.64 13.47 -10.51
N HIS A 127 -7.98 13.96 -11.72
CA HIS A 127 -9.35 14.03 -12.20
C HIS A 127 -9.42 14.09 -13.73
N GLY A 128 -10.59 13.73 -14.28
CA GLY A 128 -10.88 13.82 -15.71
C GLY A 128 -12.32 13.48 -16.06
N SER A 129 -12.60 13.29 -17.34
CA SER A 129 -13.96 13.11 -17.83
C SER A 129 -14.43 11.67 -17.68
N LEU A 130 -15.75 11.47 -17.50
CA LEU A 130 -16.35 10.13 -17.52
C LEU A 130 -16.05 9.31 -18.79
N ALA A 131 -15.71 9.96 -19.90
CA ALA A 131 -15.37 9.26 -21.13
C ALA A 131 -14.03 8.51 -21.04
N GLY A 132 -13.14 8.91 -20.12
CA GLY A 132 -11.78 8.39 -20.06
C GLY A 132 -10.91 8.81 -21.25
N GLY A 133 -9.72 8.22 -21.32
CA GLY A 133 -8.74 8.48 -22.37
C GLY A 133 -7.70 9.55 -22.04
N GLU A 134 -7.75 10.11 -20.84
CA GLU A 134 -6.74 11.04 -20.34
C GLU A 134 -5.46 10.29 -19.94
N THR A 135 -4.31 10.88 -20.27
CA THR A 135 -3.02 10.38 -19.79
C THR A 135 -2.78 10.89 -18.37
N VAL A 136 -2.51 9.96 -17.46
CA VAL A 136 -2.26 10.21 -16.04
C VAL A 136 -0.90 9.63 -15.67
N VAL A 137 -0.16 10.37 -14.85
CA VAL A 137 1.12 9.95 -14.27
C VAL A 137 0.88 9.56 -12.82
N VAL A 138 1.13 8.28 -12.55
CA VAL A 138 1.16 7.72 -11.20
C VAL A 138 2.59 7.85 -10.68
N THR A 139 2.78 8.46 -9.52
CA THR A 139 4.07 8.57 -8.82
C THR A 139 4.08 7.65 -7.62
N GLY A 140 5.22 7.05 -7.32
CA GLY A 140 5.32 6.07 -6.25
C GLY A 140 6.72 5.52 -6.04
N VAL A 141 6.78 4.33 -5.44
CA VAL A 141 7.99 3.50 -5.32
C VAL A 141 7.68 2.09 -5.77
N ASN A 142 8.72 1.38 -6.21
CA ASN A 142 8.65 -0.01 -6.68
C ASN A 142 7.65 -0.26 -7.83
N LEU A 143 7.46 0.73 -8.70
CA LEU A 143 6.54 0.64 -9.83
C LEU A 143 7.18 0.00 -11.08
N GLN A 144 8.40 -0.56 -10.98
CA GLN A 144 9.12 -1.10 -12.15
C GLN A 144 8.38 -2.28 -12.80
N GLU A 145 7.65 -3.05 -11.99
CA GLU A 145 6.89 -4.23 -12.42
C GLU A 145 5.38 -3.96 -12.50
N ALA A 146 4.95 -2.69 -12.37
CA ALA A 146 3.56 -2.30 -12.48
C ALA A 146 3.12 -2.30 -13.96
N GLU A 147 2.77 -3.46 -14.49
CA GLU A 147 2.26 -3.62 -15.88
C GLU A 147 0.81 -3.15 -16.04
N SER A 148 0.06 -3.09 -14.95
CA SER A 148 -1.32 -2.61 -14.94
C SER A 148 -1.68 -1.89 -13.65
N VAL A 149 -2.61 -0.95 -13.78
CA VAL A 149 -3.18 -0.17 -12.68
C VAL A 149 -4.71 -0.28 -12.77
N ASP A 150 -5.34 -0.48 -11.62
CA ASP A 150 -6.78 -0.56 -11.49
C ASP A 150 -7.35 0.82 -11.13
N PHE A 151 -8.35 1.25 -11.89
CA PHE A 151 -9.21 2.39 -11.58
C PHE A 151 -10.55 1.85 -11.09
N GLY A 152 -10.70 1.76 -9.77
CA GLY A 152 -11.78 1.01 -9.14
C GLY A 152 -11.70 -0.48 -9.48
N VAL A 153 -12.63 -0.97 -10.31
CA VAL A 153 -12.67 -2.37 -10.76
C VAL A 153 -12.12 -2.57 -12.17
N THR A 154 -11.68 -1.50 -12.83
CA THR A 154 -11.27 -1.53 -14.23
C THR A 154 -9.75 -1.43 -14.34
N SER A 155 -9.11 -2.50 -14.79
CA SER A 155 -7.66 -2.54 -15.03
C SER A 155 -7.30 -1.89 -16.38
N VAL A 156 -6.26 -1.06 -16.37
CA VAL A 156 -5.64 -0.50 -17.57
C VAL A 156 -4.15 -0.81 -17.61
N ALA A 157 -3.60 -0.88 -18.82
CA ALA A 157 -2.17 -1.06 -19.00
C ALA A 157 -1.41 0.16 -18.46
N ALA A 158 -0.29 -0.11 -17.79
CA ALA A 158 0.63 0.88 -17.27
C ALA A 158 1.99 0.76 -17.94
N VAL A 159 2.66 1.90 -18.08
CA VAL A 159 4.02 2.00 -18.63
C VAL A 159 4.94 2.51 -17.52
N PRO A 160 5.70 1.62 -16.86
CA PRO A 160 6.68 2.02 -15.85
C PRO A 160 7.73 3.00 -16.40
N GLY A 161 8.01 4.04 -15.61
CA GLY A 161 9.09 4.97 -15.85
C GLY A 161 10.46 4.44 -15.39
N PRO A 162 11.56 5.08 -15.82
CA PRO A 162 12.89 4.69 -15.40
C PRO A 162 13.04 4.81 -13.87
N GLY A 163 13.62 3.78 -13.25
CA GLY A 163 13.77 3.72 -11.79
C GLY A 163 12.50 3.36 -11.02
N GLY A 164 11.36 3.15 -11.70
CA GLY A 164 10.07 2.74 -11.12
C GLY A 164 9.55 3.63 -10.00
N THR A 165 9.81 4.92 -10.12
CA THR A 165 9.20 5.96 -9.29
C THR A 165 7.98 6.58 -9.94
N THR A 166 7.72 6.25 -11.20
CA THR A 166 6.55 6.70 -11.95
C THR A 166 6.00 5.58 -12.84
N ALA A 167 4.72 5.66 -13.19
CA ALA A 167 4.08 4.87 -14.21
C ALA A 167 3.08 5.75 -14.98
N THR A 168 3.04 5.64 -16.30
CA THR A 168 2.07 6.36 -17.15
C THR A 168 0.92 5.43 -17.51
N VAL A 169 -0.31 5.91 -17.35
CA VAL A 169 -1.54 5.17 -17.66
C VAL A 169 -2.48 6.03 -18.50
N VAL A 170 -3.40 5.36 -19.19
CA VAL A 170 -4.54 6.03 -19.86
C VAL A 170 -5.81 5.60 -19.14
N THR A 171 -6.58 6.58 -18.67
CA THR A 171 -7.77 6.35 -17.85
C THR A 171 -8.83 5.58 -18.65
N PRO A 172 -9.51 4.59 -18.03
CA PRO A 172 -10.66 3.96 -18.66
C PRO A 172 -11.86 4.90 -18.65
N ALA A 173 -12.94 4.54 -19.35
CA ALA A 173 -14.23 5.19 -19.16
C ALA A 173 -14.76 4.87 -17.75
N GLY A 174 -15.28 5.89 -17.06
CA GLY A 174 -15.93 5.73 -15.77
C GLY A 174 -17.42 5.47 -15.92
N ASP A 175 -17.99 4.65 -15.02
CA ASP A 175 -19.42 4.34 -15.02
C ASP A 175 -20.27 5.49 -14.44
N ASP A 176 -19.80 6.10 -13.36
CA ASP A 176 -20.49 7.15 -12.62
C ASP A 176 -19.52 8.26 -12.16
N PRO A 177 -19.97 9.52 -12.06
CA PRO A 177 -19.12 10.60 -11.57
C PRO A 177 -18.80 10.40 -10.09
N GLY A 178 -17.59 10.76 -9.71
CA GLY A 178 -17.11 10.73 -8.33
C GLY A 178 -15.69 10.17 -8.20
N TRP A 179 -15.30 10.03 -6.94
CA TRP A 179 -13.99 9.51 -6.55
C TRP A 179 -13.96 7.99 -6.63
N ILE A 180 -12.87 7.50 -7.19
CA ILE A 180 -12.49 6.09 -7.22
C ILE A 180 -11.07 5.90 -6.70
N ASP A 181 -10.79 4.67 -6.30
CA ASP A 181 -9.48 4.23 -5.85
C ASP A 181 -8.61 3.85 -7.06
N VAL A 182 -7.31 4.13 -6.96
CA VAL A 182 -6.28 3.76 -7.93
C VAL A 182 -5.24 2.88 -7.24
N SER A 183 -5.05 1.66 -7.74
CA SER A 183 -4.11 0.68 -7.18
C SER A 183 -3.30 -0.02 -8.28
N VAL A 184 -2.11 -0.55 -7.95
CA VAL A 184 -1.38 -1.41 -8.88
C VAL A 184 -2.05 -2.78 -8.92
N SER A 185 -2.37 -3.30 -10.11
CA SER A 185 -3.14 -4.55 -10.18
C SER A 185 -2.36 -5.72 -9.59
N GLY A 186 -3.07 -6.61 -8.89
CA GLY A 186 -2.45 -7.73 -8.18
C GLY A 186 -1.79 -7.35 -6.85
N TYR A 187 -1.70 -6.06 -6.55
CA TYR A 187 -1.22 -5.50 -5.29
C TYR A 187 -2.33 -4.60 -4.72
N SER A 188 -3.39 -5.22 -4.20
CA SER A 188 -4.44 -4.47 -3.53
C SER A 188 -3.85 -3.62 -2.38
N TRP A 189 -4.57 -2.58 -1.96
CA TRP A 189 -4.36 -1.72 -0.78
C TRP A 189 -3.00 -1.03 -0.58
N ALA A 190 -2.06 -1.15 -1.52
CA ALA A 190 -0.76 -0.50 -1.41
C ALA A 190 -0.80 1.01 -1.75
N SER A 191 -1.32 1.80 -0.81
CA SER A 191 -1.53 3.26 -0.91
C SER A 191 -2.37 3.65 -2.12
N ILE A 192 -3.67 3.69 -1.91
CA ILE A 192 -4.66 4.07 -2.92
C ILE A 192 -4.39 5.52 -3.36
N GLY A 193 -4.08 5.70 -4.64
CA GLY A 193 -4.24 6.99 -5.29
C GLY A 193 -5.73 7.30 -5.44
N ALA A 194 -6.13 8.57 -5.47
CA ALA A 194 -7.52 8.93 -5.71
C ALA A 194 -7.65 9.56 -7.09
N TYR A 195 -8.69 9.18 -7.83
CA TYR A 195 -9.02 9.79 -9.11
C TYR A 195 -10.51 10.16 -9.16
N GLU A 196 -10.83 11.36 -9.62
CA GLU A 196 -12.21 11.84 -9.75
C GLU A 196 -12.67 11.84 -11.20
N TYR A 197 -13.68 11.02 -11.50
CA TYR A 197 -14.46 11.17 -12.73
C TYR A 197 -15.45 12.31 -12.58
N ARG A 198 -15.39 13.28 -13.47
CA ARG A 198 -16.29 14.43 -13.51
C ARG A 198 -17.32 14.28 -14.62
N GLU A 199 -18.53 14.76 -14.34
CA GLU A 199 -19.56 14.90 -15.37
C GLU A 199 -19.05 15.79 -16.51
N PRO A 200 -19.50 15.55 -17.77
CA PRO A 200 -19.26 16.49 -18.84
C PRO A 200 -19.80 17.85 -18.42
N SER A 201 -18.98 18.89 -18.50
CA SER A 201 -19.44 20.26 -18.34
C SER A 201 -20.54 20.50 -19.36
N VAL A 202 -21.81 20.48 -18.94
CA VAL A 202 -22.88 20.99 -19.77
C VAL A 202 -22.61 22.49 -19.85
N THR A 203 -21.91 22.90 -20.90
CA THR A 203 -21.92 24.32 -21.28
C THR A 203 -23.38 24.61 -21.54
N ALA A 204 -24.05 25.26 -20.58
CA ALA A 204 -25.36 25.80 -20.82
C ALA A 204 -25.20 26.67 -22.07
N ALA A 205 -25.70 26.17 -23.20
CA ALA A 205 -25.79 26.94 -24.42
C ALA A 205 -26.69 28.11 -24.05
N GLY A 206 -26.06 29.23 -23.69
CA GLY A 206 -26.73 30.47 -23.33
C GLY A 206 -27.72 30.75 -24.43
N SER A 207 -28.99 30.64 -24.08
CA SER A 207 -30.11 30.90 -24.94
C SER A 207 -29.87 32.22 -25.64
N GLY A 208 -29.84 32.21 -26.98
CA GLY A 208 -29.67 33.42 -27.76
C GLY A 208 -30.69 34.46 -27.31
N SER A 209 -30.22 35.58 -26.76
CA SER A 209 -31.06 36.74 -26.54
C SER A 209 -31.62 37.18 -27.91
N PRO A 210 -32.94 37.42 -28.02
CA PRO A 210 -33.52 37.91 -29.26
C PRO A 210 -32.95 39.30 -29.58
N VAL A 211 -32.58 39.50 -30.85
CA VAL A 211 -32.27 40.81 -31.42
C VAL A 211 -33.53 41.67 -31.35
N PRO A 212 -33.54 42.83 -30.67
CA PRO A 212 -34.61 43.79 -30.89
C PRO A 212 -34.36 44.47 -32.24
N GLU A 213 -35.26 44.24 -33.21
CA GLU A 213 -35.42 45.13 -34.35
C GLU A 213 -35.87 46.52 -33.86
N GLY A 214 -35.34 47.55 -34.50
CA GLY A 214 -35.27 48.90 -33.96
C GLY A 214 -36.56 49.71 -33.89
N GLY A 215 -36.40 50.92 -33.36
CA GLY A 215 -37.35 52.02 -33.33
C GLY A 215 -36.68 53.27 -32.76
#